data_AF-A0A847ELE0-F1
#
_entry.id   AF-A0A847ELE0-F1
#
_cell.length_a   1.000
_cell.length_b   1.000
_cell.length_c   1.000
_cell.angle_alpha   90.00
_cell.angle_beta   90.00
_cell.angle_gamma   90.00
#
_symmetry.space_group_name_H-M   'P 1'
#
loop_
_entity.id
_entity.type
_entity.pdbx_description
1 polymer ?
#
loop_
_entity_poly.entity_id
_entity_poly.type
_entity_poly.pdbx_seq_one_letter_code
_entity_poly.pdbx_strand_id
1 'polypeptide(L)'
;MVSKRLVAGATALAIATWGTIVAGSLAMSQAGATEYPVWDQVAQCESGGNWSINTGNGHYGGVQFSLSTWAAFGGREYAYYPHHASKEQQIAIARRTLAVQGPGAWPTCSVKAGLTKENGGADRDAQPEGDGGSTPAPAPSDELTVNGDLDRPTIIAMQKWVGTTPDGIWGPATTRALQAKVGASVTGYRDRQTTVRVQTVVGATPDGVWGPKTTSALQRFLLDGAGGSEPAPAPAPAPEPAPEPAPSGGLEVNGILDRATTIAMQKWVGTTPDGIWGPATTRALQAKVGVSVDGVRGPETNRGVQRTVGATADGIWGPATTRALQTYLNNLG
;
A
#
# COMPACT_ATOMS: atom_id res chain seq x y z
N MET A 1 53.43 -44.73 68.11
CA MET A 1 52.88 -44.14 66.87
C MET A 1 51.40 -44.46 66.79
N VAL A 2 50.59 -43.55 66.22
CA VAL A 2 49.14 -43.68 65.92
C VAL A 2 48.22 -44.02 67.12
N SER A 3 47.71 -42.99 67.79
CA SER A 3 46.63 -43.12 68.80
C SER A 3 45.25 -42.94 68.15
N LYS A 4 44.35 -43.90 68.35
CA LYS A 4 42.91 -43.78 68.05
C LYS A 4 42.18 -43.04 69.18
N ARG A 5 41.23 -42.15 68.84
CA ARG A 5 39.91 -41.99 69.50
C ARG A 5 39.04 -40.90 68.82
N LEU A 6 37.81 -41.28 68.46
CA LEU A 6 36.48 -40.70 68.75
C LEU A 6 36.22 -39.18 68.89
N VAL A 7 34.92 -38.86 68.91
CA VAL A 7 34.24 -37.56 69.23
C VAL A 7 34.13 -36.66 67.98
N ALA A 8 32.97 -36.46 67.34
CA ALA A 8 31.64 -35.97 67.77
C ALA A 8 31.56 -34.44 67.95
N GLY A 9 30.52 -33.82 67.39
CA GLY A 9 30.28 -32.37 67.45
C GLY A 9 29.11 -31.98 66.55
N ALA A 10 27.97 -31.65 67.13
CA ALA A 10 26.74 -31.30 66.41
C ALA A 10 26.17 -29.96 66.89
N THR A 11 25.77 -29.11 65.94
CA THR A 11 24.80 -27.99 66.04
C THR A 11 24.51 -27.57 64.59
N ALA A 12 23.29 -27.70 64.03
CA ALA A 12 22.12 -26.82 64.22
C ALA A 12 22.47 -25.33 63.95
N LEU A 13 21.82 -24.56 63.06
CA LEU A 13 20.57 -24.66 62.26
C LEU A 13 20.77 -23.79 60.97
N ALA A 14 19.92 -23.68 59.92
CA ALA A 14 18.56 -24.17 59.69
C ALA A 14 18.20 -24.40 58.19
N ILE A 15 17.22 -25.28 57.99
CA ILE A 15 16.13 -25.38 57.01
C ILE A 15 16.13 -24.42 55.77
N ALA A 16 16.39 -25.04 54.59
CA ALA A 16 15.62 -25.04 53.32
C ALA A 16 15.23 -23.70 52.62
N THR A 17 15.19 -23.59 51.28
CA THR A 17 14.76 -24.56 50.25
C THR A 17 15.51 -24.46 48.91
N TRP A 18 15.47 -25.56 48.12
CA TRP A 18 15.71 -25.72 46.67
C TRP A 18 15.96 -24.44 45.83
N GLY A 19 16.96 -24.31 44.95
CA GLY A 19 17.84 -25.32 44.35
C GLY A 19 17.71 -25.34 42.82
N THR A 20 18.57 -24.60 42.10
CA THR A 20 19.12 -24.90 40.75
C THR A 20 20.11 -23.80 40.36
N ILE A 21 21.30 -24.17 39.89
CA ILE A 21 22.18 -23.26 39.15
C ILE A 21 21.67 -23.19 37.72
N VAL A 22 21.31 -22.01 37.24
CA VAL A 22 21.23 -21.72 35.80
C VAL A 22 22.16 -20.54 35.53
N ALA A 23 23.24 -20.81 34.80
CA ALA A 23 24.05 -19.77 34.20
C ALA A 23 23.23 -19.13 33.06
N GLY A 24 22.38 -18.17 33.43
CA GLY A 24 21.60 -17.37 32.49
C GLY A 24 22.55 -16.49 31.67
N SER A 25 22.87 -16.95 30.47
CA SER A 25 23.62 -16.19 29.48
C SER A 25 23.01 -14.79 29.31
N LEU A 26 23.85 -13.75 29.42
CA LEU A 26 23.50 -12.39 29.02
C LEU A 26 23.23 -12.39 27.51
N ALA A 27 21.98 -12.65 27.13
CA ALA A 27 21.49 -12.35 25.80
C ALA A 27 21.53 -10.83 25.65
N MET A 28 22.57 -10.33 24.97
CA MET A 28 22.57 -8.96 24.50
C MET A 28 21.42 -8.84 23.50
N SER A 29 20.32 -8.19 23.90
CA SER A 29 19.27 -7.81 22.97
C SER A 29 19.91 -6.96 21.89
N GLN A 30 20.07 -7.53 20.69
CA GLN A 30 20.46 -6.75 19.53
C GLN A 30 19.39 -5.68 19.33
N ALA A 31 19.84 -4.43 19.17
CA ALA A 31 18.94 -3.33 18.87
C ALA A 31 18.10 -3.67 17.64
N GLY A 32 16.83 -3.25 17.63
CA GLY A 32 15.97 -3.33 16.45
C GLY A 32 16.55 -2.45 15.35
N ALA A 33 17.41 -3.02 14.51
CA ALA A 33 17.78 -2.41 13.25
C ALA A 33 16.55 -2.46 12.34
N THR A 34 16.25 -1.33 11.68
CA THR A 34 15.44 -1.37 10.46
C THR A 34 16.09 -2.39 9.53
N GLU A 35 15.34 -3.39 9.05
CA GLU A 35 15.92 -4.59 8.42
C GLU A 35 16.76 -4.27 7.16
N TYR A 36 16.55 -3.08 6.58
CA TYR A 36 17.19 -2.59 5.37
C TYR A 36 17.72 -1.15 5.53
N PRO A 37 18.78 -0.93 6.33
CA PRO A 37 19.28 0.42 6.65
C PRO A 37 19.91 1.14 5.45
N VAL A 38 20.17 0.42 4.36
CA VAL A 38 20.64 0.98 3.09
C VAL A 38 19.62 1.95 2.46
N TRP A 39 18.32 1.75 2.69
CA TRP A 39 17.29 2.65 2.13
C TRP A 39 17.33 4.06 2.74
N ASP A 40 17.76 4.20 3.99
CA ASP A 40 17.99 5.51 4.59
C ASP A 40 19.18 6.23 3.94
N GLN A 41 20.22 5.50 3.51
CA GLN A 41 21.34 6.09 2.74
C GLN A 41 20.93 6.47 1.31
N VAL A 42 20.08 5.66 0.65
CA VAL A 42 19.48 6.02 -0.63
C VAL A 42 18.64 7.28 -0.47
N ALA A 43 17.76 7.33 0.54
CA ALA A 43 16.93 8.50 0.80
C ALA A 43 17.75 9.74 1.19
N GLN A 44 18.84 9.59 1.94
CA GLN A 44 19.77 10.68 2.26
C GLN A 44 20.41 11.29 1.00
N CYS A 45 20.65 10.47 -0.03
CA CYS A 45 21.18 10.90 -1.31
C CYS A 45 20.12 11.48 -2.26
N GLU A 46 18.91 10.89 -2.28
CA GLU A 46 17.82 11.26 -3.20
C GLU A 46 16.98 12.46 -2.72
N SER A 47 16.63 12.52 -1.43
CA SER A 47 15.73 13.53 -0.83
C SER A 47 16.36 14.33 0.32
N GLY A 48 17.62 14.06 0.67
CA GLY A 48 18.21 14.55 1.91
C GLY A 48 17.66 13.86 3.17
N GLY A 49 17.00 12.70 3.02
CA GLY A 49 16.39 11.93 4.12
C GLY A 49 14.93 12.29 4.40
N ASN A 50 14.33 13.19 3.63
CA ASN A 50 12.94 13.61 3.81
C ASN A 50 11.98 12.67 3.07
N TRP A 51 11.35 11.76 3.81
CA TRP A 51 10.40 10.79 3.26
C TRP A 51 9.08 11.39 2.75
N SER A 52 8.74 12.61 3.14
CA SER A 52 7.53 13.33 2.70
C SER A 52 7.83 14.41 1.65
N ILE A 53 8.99 14.39 1.01
CA ILE A 53 9.40 15.45 0.08
C ILE A 53 8.54 15.51 -1.20
N ASN A 54 8.20 16.72 -1.60
CA ASN A 54 7.64 17.04 -2.91
C ASN A 54 8.13 18.44 -3.33
N THR A 55 9.12 18.49 -4.23
CA THR A 55 9.68 19.75 -4.76
C THR A 55 9.05 20.18 -6.08
N GLY A 56 8.01 19.47 -6.55
CA GLY A 56 7.41 19.72 -7.87
C GLY A 56 8.24 19.22 -9.06
N ASN A 57 9.36 18.51 -8.84
CA ASN A 57 10.26 18.02 -9.88
C ASN A 57 9.80 16.73 -10.61
N GLY A 58 8.55 16.27 -10.37
CA GLY A 58 8.00 15.04 -10.94
C GLY A 58 8.38 13.75 -10.19
N HIS A 59 9.21 13.87 -9.15
CA HIS A 59 9.59 12.80 -8.24
C HIS A 59 9.11 13.10 -6.83
N TYR A 60 8.92 12.05 -6.03
CA TYR A 60 8.22 12.16 -4.75
C TYR A 60 8.79 11.21 -3.70
N GLY A 61 8.77 11.66 -2.44
CA GLY A 61 9.08 10.85 -1.28
C GLY A 61 10.57 10.52 -1.12
N GLY A 62 10.91 9.74 -0.10
CA GLY A 62 12.28 9.61 0.39
C GLY A 62 13.27 9.11 -0.66
N VAL A 63 12.84 8.15 -1.48
CA VAL A 63 13.64 7.55 -2.56
C VAL A 63 13.24 8.05 -3.96
N GLN A 64 12.63 9.25 -4.04
CA GLN A 64 12.37 10.00 -5.28
C GLN A 64 11.66 9.19 -6.38
N PHE A 65 10.59 8.48 -6.02
CA PHE A 65 9.76 7.75 -6.97
C PHE A 65 9.09 8.66 -7.99
N SER A 66 9.11 8.29 -9.27
CA SER A 66 8.14 8.80 -10.23
C SER A 66 6.75 8.21 -9.97
N LEU A 67 5.68 8.95 -10.29
CA LEU A 67 4.31 8.48 -10.10
C LEU A 67 3.99 7.21 -10.93
N SER A 68 4.63 7.04 -12.09
CA SER A 68 4.47 5.86 -12.94
C SER A 68 5.12 4.61 -12.33
N THR A 69 6.34 4.71 -11.80
CA THR A 69 7.00 3.61 -11.08
C THR A 69 6.22 3.26 -9.81
N TRP A 70 5.81 4.26 -9.03
CA TRP A 70 4.97 4.08 -7.84
C TRP A 70 3.69 3.28 -8.15
N ALA A 71 2.98 3.63 -9.23
CA ALA A 71 1.80 2.91 -9.66
C ALA A 71 2.10 1.49 -10.18
N ALA A 72 3.21 1.31 -10.91
CA ALA A 72 3.59 0.03 -11.52
C ALA A 72 3.98 -1.05 -10.49
N PHE A 73 4.55 -0.65 -9.35
CA PHE A 73 4.96 -1.57 -8.27
C PHE A 73 3.94 -1.70 -7.13
N GLY A 74 2.75 -1.12 -7.29
CA GLY A 74 1.62 -1.29 -6.37
C GLY A 74 1.47 -0.22 -5.28
N GLY A 75 2.28 0.84 -5.27
CA GLY A 75 2.24 1.88 -4.23
C GLY A 75 0.91 2.65 -4.16
N ARG A 76 0.10 2.60 -5.22
CA ARG A 76 -1.29 3.13 -5.22
C ARG A 76 -2.23 2.40 -4.25
N GLU A 77 -1.84 1.25 -3.71
CA GLU A 77 -2.47 0.60 -2.56
C GLU A 77 -2.39 1.47 -1.29
N TYR A 78 -1.24 2.09 -1.05
CA TYR A 78 -0.96 2.88 0.15
C TYR A 78 -1.36 4.35 -0.03
N ALA A 79 -0.89 4.99 -1.09
CA ALA A 79 -1.17 6.41 -1.36
C ALA A 79 -1.16 6.74 -2.85
N TYR A 80 -1.82 7.84 -3.26
CA TYR A 80 -1.78 8.26 -4.66
C TYR A 80 -0.38 8.73 -5.07
N TYR A 81 0.28 9.53 -4.23
CA TYR A 81 1.69 9.93 -4.40
C TYR A 81 2.57 9.24 -3.35
N PRO A 82 3.84 8.92 -3.67
CA PRO A 82 4.81 8.37 -2.72
C PRO A 82 4.98 9.19 -1.43
N HIS A 83 5.04 10.52 -1.52
CA HIS A 83 5.22 11.41 -0.37
C HIS A 83 4.03 11.48 0.59
N HIS A 84 2.90 10.85 0.25
CA HIS A 84 1.75 10.65 1.13
C HIS A 84 1.72 9.24 1.77
N ALA A 85 2.69 8.38 1.47
CA ALA A 85 2.85 7.05 2.08
C ALA A 85 3.94 7.08 3.16
N SER A 86 3.86 6.20 4.15
CA SER A 86 4.89 6.08 5.19
C SER A 86 6.24 5.66 4.61
N LYS A 87 7.33 5.86 5.37
CA LYS A 87 8.67 5.41 4.98
C LYS A 87 8.68 3.90 4.68
N GLU A 88 8.01 3.10 5.51
CA GLU A 88 7.95 1.64 5.45
C GLU A 88 7.18 1.20 4.20
N GLN A 89 6.08 1.89 3.89
CA GLN A 89 5.32 1.70 2.65
C GLN A 89 6.17 2.06 1.42
N GLN A 90 6.92 3.16 1.46
CA GLN A 90 7.84 3.52 0.38
C GLN A 90 8.98 2.52 0.22
N ILE A 91 9.56 2.03 1.32
CA ILE A 91 10.59 0.98 1.33
C ILE A 91 10.05 -0.34 0.78
N ALA A 92 8.83 -0.74 1.12
CA ALA A 92 8.19 -1.92 0.54
C ALA A 92 8.11 -1.82 -0.99
N ILE A 93 7.65 -0.68 -1.53
CA ILE A 93 7.64 -0.45 -2.98
C ILE A 93 9.05 -0.36 -3.58
N ALA A 94 10.03 0.12 -2.81
CA ALA A 94 11.43 0.18 -3.23
C ALA A 94 12.05 -1.22 -3.34
N ARG A 95 11.74 -2.13 -2.41
CA ARG A 95 12.11 -3.55 -2.44
C ARG A 95 11.52 -4.27 -3.66
N ARG A 96 10.23 -4.05 -3.94
CA ARG A 96 9.56 -4.57 -5.17
C ARG A 96 10.23 -4.06 -6.45
N THR A 97 10.56 -2.76 -6.47
CA THR A 97 11.26 -2.12 -7.60
C THR A 97 12.66 -2.71 -7.77
N LEU A 98 13.43 -2.85 -6.68
CA LEU A 98 14.77 -3.42 -6.63
C LEU A 98 14.80 -4.89 -7.08
N ALA A 99 13.80 -5.69 -6.72
CA ALA A 99 13.68 -7.08 -7.14
C ALA A 99 13.59 -7.22 -8.67
N VAL A 100 12.89 -6.30 -9.34
CA VAL A 100 12.70 -6.31 -10.80
C VAL A 100 13.78 -5.54 -11.54
N GLN A 101 13.99 -4.27 -11.22
CA GLN A 101 14.89 -3.35 -11.94
C GLN A 101 16.35 -3.43 -11.46
N GLY A 102 16.59 -3.94 -10.25
CA GLY A 102 17.91 -3.88 -9.61
C GLY A 102 18.28 -2.48 -9.13
N PRO A 103 19.51 -2.30 -8.59
CA PRO A 103 19.94 -1.03 -8.01
C PRO A 103 19.94 0.15 -9.01
N GLY A 104 20.02 -0.15 -10.31
CA GLY A 104 19.98 0.83 -11.40
C GLY A 104 18.69 1.67 -11.50
N ALA A 105 17.64 1.34 -10.74
CA ALA A 105 16.48 2.21 -10.53
C ALA A 105 16.86 3.55 -9.84
N TRP A 106 17.94 3.55 -9.04
CA TRP A 106 18.54 4.72 -8.40
C TRP A 106 19.99 4.88 -8.89
N PRO A 107 20.24 5.27 -10.15
CA PRO A 107 21.51 5.03 -10.83
C PRO A 107 22.74 5.65 -10.14
N THR A 108 22.57 6.82 -9.50
CA THR A 108 23.66 7.50 -8.77
C THR A 108 23.65 7.16 -7.27
N CYS A 109 22.48 7.15 -6.64
CA CYS A 109 22.37 6.99 -5.19
C CYS A 109 22.49 5.53 -4.74
N SER A 110 22.15 4.54 -5.57
CA SER A 110 22.47 3.14 -5.28
C SER A 110 23.97 2.90 -5.10
N VAL A 111 24.79 3.43 -6.00
CA VAL A 111 26.26 3.31 -5.93
C VAL A 111 26.81 4.01 -4.68
N LYS A 112 26.31 5.21 -4.36
CA LYS A 112 26.72 5.96 -3.16
C LYS A 112 26.30 5.28 -1.85
N ALA A 113 25.13 4.65 -1.81
CA ALA A 113 24.61 3.91 -0.66
C ALA A 113 25.13 2.45 -0.59
N GLY A 114 25.81 1.95 -1.62
CA GLY A 114 26.20 0.54 -1.74
C GLY A 114 25.01 -0.41 -1.88
N LEU A 115 23.89 0.03 -2.46
CA LEU A 115 22.67 -0.76 -2.63
C LEU A 115 22.89 -1.96 -3.57
N THR A 116 22.69 -3.17 -3.05
CA THR A 116 22.61 -4.43 -3.81
C THR A 116 21.21 -5.04 -3.67
N LYS A 117 20.93 -6.15 -4.36
CA LYS A 117 19.65 -6.85 -4.18
C LYS A 117 19.56 -7.50 -2.79
N GLU A 118 20.67 -8.01 -2.28
CA GLU A 118 20.77 -8.66 -0.98
C GLU A 118 20.57 -7.65 0.16
N ASN A 119 21.37 -6.58 0.23
CA ASN A 119 21.31 -5.64 1.36
C ASN A 119 20.09 -4.71 1.32
N GLY A 120 19.47 -4.53 0.15
CA GLY A 120 18.25 -3.75 -0.03
C GLY A 120 16.97 -4.57 0.17
N GLY A 121 17.04 -5.87 0.45
CA GLY A 121 15.85 -6.69 0.70
C GLY A 121 14.98 -6.92 -0.52
N ALA A 122 15.59 -7.20 -1.66
CA ALA A 122 14.94 -7.27 -2.97
C ALA A 122 13.92 -8.43 -3.08
N ASP A 123 12.70 -8.17 -2.65
CA ASP A 123 11.56 -9.07 -2.73
C ASP A 123 10.44 -8.45 -3.60
N ARG A 124 9.84 -9.28 -4.47
CA ARG A 124 8.75 -8.88 -5.37
C ARG A 124 7.41 -8.70 -4.65
N ASP A 125 7.25 -9.38 -3.53
CA ASP A 125 6.01 -9.41 -2.76
C ASP A 125 6.12 -8.61 -1.45
N ALA A 126 7.24 -7.90 -1.26
CA ALA A 126 7.60 -7.15 -0.06
C ALA A 126 6.43 -6.31 0.48
N GLN A 127 6.14 -6.45 1.76
CA GLN A 127 5.11 -5.68 2.46
C GLN A 127 5.74 -4.61 3.36
N PRO A 128 4.97 -3.60 3.83
CA PRO A 128 5.43 -2.71 4.88
C PRO A 128 5.58 -3.55 6.15
N GLU A 129 6.81 -3.76 6.60
CA GLU A 129 7.06 -4.39 7.89
C GLU A 129 6.61 -3.45 9.00
N GLY A 130 5.81 -3.98 9.93
CA GLY A 130 5.29 -3.22 11.07
C GLY A 130 6.38 -2.97 12.10
N ASP A 131 6.56 -1.71 12.49
CA ASP A 131 7.71 -1.27 13.26
C ASP A 131 7.77 -1.92 14.66
N GLY A 132 8.77 -2.78 14.85
CA GLY A 132 9.17 -3.32 16.14
C GLY A 132 9.92 -2.28 16.97
N GLY A 133 9.28 -1.14 17.26
CA GLY A 133 9.71 -0.16 18.25
C GLY A 133 11.01 0.59 17.96
N SER A 134 10.92 1.68 17.21
CA SER A 134 11.86 2.80 17.33
C SER A 134 11.09 4.10 17.59
N THR A 135 11.39 4.78 18.70
CA THR A 135 10.71 6.02 19.10
C THR A 135 10.95 7.13 18.07
N PRO A 136 9.91 7.75 17.48
CA PRO A 136 10.09 8.85 16.54
C PRO A 136 10.81 10.05 17.16
N ALA A 137 11.56 10.77 16.32
CA ALA A 137 11.88 12.18 16.57
C ALA A 137 10.56 12.96 16.83
N PRO A 138 10.58 14.05 17.63
CA PRO A 138 9.36 14.65 18.18
C PRO A 138 8.35 14.98 17.08
N ALA A 139 7.23 14.27 17.11
CA ALA A 139 6.22 14.35 16.08
C ALA A 139 5.54 15.73 16.07
N PRO A 140 5.09 16.23 14.89
CA PRO A 140 3.94 17.12 14.90
C PRO A 140 2.78 16.40 15.59
N SER A 141 1.99 17.13 16.37
CA SER A 141 1.02 16.62 17.35
C SER A 141 0.28 15.34 16.91
N ASP A 142 0.13 14.35 17.81
CA ASP A 142 -0.83 13.22 17.67
C ASP A 142 -2.32 13.66 17.66
N GLU A 143 -2.56 14.96 17.49
CA GLU A 143 -3.85 15.62 17.45
C GLU A 143 -4.37 15.65 16.00
N LEU A 144 -5.64 15.27 15.83
CA LEU A 144 -6.29 15.36 14.53
C LEU A 144 -6.45 16.83 14.13
N THR A 145 -5.90 17.23 12.98
CA THR A 145 -6.05 18.60 12.46
C THR A 145 -6.61 18.58 11.03
N VAL A 146 -7.16 19.71 10.58
CA VAL A 146 -7.72 19.86 9.22
C VAL A 146 -6.65 20.37 8.27
N ASN A 147 -5.67 19.54 7.94
CA ASN A 147 -4.57 19.86 7.01
C ASN A 147 -4.81 19.37 5.57
N GLY A 148 -5.72 18.40 5.36
CA GLY A 148 -5.94 17.74 4.06
C GLY A 148 -4.99 16.59 3.74
N ASP A 149 -4.05 16.28 4.65
CA ASP A 149 -3.11 15.18 4.51
C ASP A 149 -3.67 13.91 5.15
N LEU A 150 -3.49 12.78 4.47
CA LEU A 150 -3.98 11.48 4.98
C LEU A 150 -2.97 10.90 5.97
N ASP A 151 -2.69 11.68 7.01
CA ASP A 151 -1.67 11.42 8.01
C ASP A 151 -2.09 10.40 9.07
N ARG A 152 -1.13 10.04 9.93
CA ARG A 152 -1.33 9.04 10.98
C ARG A 152 -2.47 9.41 11.96
N PRO A 153 -2.59 10.66 12.47
CA PRO A 153 -3.75 11.08 13.26
C PRO A 153 -5.09 10.90 12.52
N THR A 154 -5.15 11.27 11.24
CA THR A 154 -6.34 11.11 10.39
C THR A 154 -6.72 9.64 10.22
N ILE A 155 -5.75 8.77 9.98
CA ILE A 155 -5.99 7.32 9.86
C ILE A 155 -6.46 6.74 11.20
N ILE A 156 -5.82 7.07 12.31
CA ILE A 156 -6.22 6.63 13.66
C ILE A 156 -7.66 7.04 13.98
N ALA A 157 -8.03 8.28 13.70
CA ALA A 157 -9.38 8.79 13.92
C ALA A 157 -10.41 8.08 13.03
N MET A 158 -10.09 7.87 11.75
CA MET A 158 -10.93 7.10 10.83
C MET A 158 -11.09 5.65 11.29
N GLN A 159 -10.02 4.99 11.74
CA GLN A 159 -10.04 3.62 12.26
C GLN A 159 -10.95 3.48 13.49
N LYS A 160 -10.90 4.44 14.42
CA LYS A 160 -11.84 4.52 15.56
C LYS A 160 -13.28 4.65 15.09
N TRP A 161 -13.56 5.47 14.07
CA TRP A 161 -14.91 5.63 13.50
C TRP A 161 -15.44 4.37 12.80
N VAL A 162 -14.61 3.69 12.02
CA VAL A 162 -15.02 2.46 11.29
C VAL A 162 -14.96 1.19 12.15
N GLY A 163 -14.36 1.26 13.35
CA GLY A 163 -14.32 0.16 14.32
C GLY A 163 -13.17 -0.84 14.12
N THR A 164 -12.03 -0.39 13.61
CA THR A 164 -10.80 -1.19 13.47
C THR A 164 -9.72 -0.78 14.46
N THR A 165 -8.67 -1.61 14.60
CA THR A 165 -7.46 -1.27 15.35
C THR A 165 -6.94 0.11 14.96
N PRO A 166 -6.74 1.05 15.91
CA PRO A 166 -6.21 2.39 15.62
C PRO A 166 -4.68 2.39 15.53
N ASP A 167 -4.12 1.58 14.63
CA ASP A 167 -2.67 1.46 14.41
C ASP A 167 -2.08 2.65 13.61
N GLY A 168 -2.94 3.39 12.90
CA GLY A 168 -2.55 4.51 12.03
C GLY A 168 -2.10 4.09 10.63
N ILE A 169 -2.33 2.83 10.25
CA ILE A 169 -1.98 2.25 8.95
C ILE A 169 -3.26 1.97 8.16
N TRP A 170 -3.41 2.64 7.01
CA TRP A 170 -4.52 2.32 6.11
C TRP A 170 -4.20 1.05 5.30
N GLY A 171 -4.58 -0.11 5.85
CA GLY A 171 -4.54 -1.40 5.14
C GLY A 171 -5.90 -1.90 4.63
N PRO A 172 -5.94 -3.09 3.99
CA PRO A 172 -7.18 -3.68 3.46
C PRO A 172 -8.27 -3.91 4.51
N ALA A 173 -7.90 -4.20 5.77
CA ALA A 173 -8.85 -4.33 6.88
C ALA A 173 -9.59 -3.01 7.15
N THR A 174 -8.85 -1.91 7.28
CA THR A 174 -9.37 -0.54 7.39
C THR A 174 -10.28 -0.20 6.20
N THR A 175 -9.87 -0.55 4.97
CA THR A 175 -10.69 -0.34 3.76
C THR A 175 -12.01 -1.11 3.79
N ARG A 176 -12.02 -2.39 4.18
CA ARG A 176 -13.25 -3.19 4.26
C ARG A 176 -14.22 -2.66 5.31
N ALA A 177 -13.70 -2.27 6.48
CA ALA A 177 -14.50 -1.68 7.54
C ALA A 177 -15.10 -0.33 7.11
N LEU A 178 -14.30 0.53 6.46
CA LEU A 178 -14.77 1.78 5.86
C LEU A 178 -15.88 1.54 4.83
N GLN A 179 -15.67 0.59 3.91
CA GLN A 179 -16.67 0.24 2.89
C GLN A 179 -18.00 -0.21 3.51
N ALA A 180 -17.95 -1.10 4.49
CA ALA A 180 -19.13 -1.52 5.24
C ALA A 180 -19.81 -0.34 5.96
N LYS A 181 -19.03 0.55 6.58
CA LYS A 181 -19.51 1.74 7.30
C LYS A 181 -20.24 2.74 6.39
N VAL A 182 -19.79 2.92 5.15
CA VAL A 182 -20.37 3.89 4.19
C VAL A 182 -21.32 3.28 3.15
N GLY A 183 -21.68 2.00 3.28
CA GLY A 183 -22.55 1.31 2.31
C GLY A 183 -21.94 1.17 0.91
N ALA A 184 -20.61 1.03 0.84
CA ALA A 184 -19.91 0.67 -0.39
C ALA A 184 -19.75 -0.86 -0.51
N SER A 185 -19.54 -1.35 -1.73
CA SER A 185 -19.18 -2.75 -1.98
C SER A 185 -17.90 -3.11 -1.22
N VAL A 186 -17.92 -4.17 -0.42
CA VAL A 186 -16.76 -4.57 0.40
C VAL A 186 -15.73 -5.31 -0.48
N THR A 187 -14.93 -4.55 -1.21
CA THR A 187 -13.86 -5.06 -2.09
C THR A 187 -12.51 -5.19 -1.38
N GLY A 188 -12.29 -4.40 -0.32
CA GLY A 188 -11.00 -4.21 0.34
C GLY A 188 -10.04 -3.26 -0.38
N TYR A 189 -10.46 -2.69 -1.52
CA TYR A 189 -9.69 -1.73 -2.31
C TYR A 189 -10.39 -0.38 -2.32
N ARG A 190 -9.64 0.73 -2.19
CA ARG A 190 -10.21 2.08 -2.26
C ARG A 190 -10.51 2.47 -3.71
N ASP A 191 -11.64 1.96 -4.22
CA ASP A 191 -12.16 2.26 -5.55
C ASP A 191 -12.94 3.59 -5.61
N ARG A 192 -13.35 3.97 -6.83
CA ARG A 192 -14.12 5.21 -7.07
C ARG A 192 -15.46 5.19 -6.34
N GLN A 193 -16.16 4.05 -6.30
CA GLN A 193 -17.44 3.91 -5.61
C GLN A 193 -17.27 4.16 -4.10
N THR A 194 -16.28 3.54 -3.48
CA THR A 194 -15.90 3.75 -2.08
C THR A 194 -15.59 5.22 -1.82
N THR A 195 -14.83 5.85 -2.71
CA THR A 195 -14.48 7.28 -2.60
C THR A 195 -15.73 8.18 -2.67
N VAL A 196 -16.62 7.98 -3.66
CA VAL A 196 -17.90 8.71 -3.77
C VAL A 196 -18.77 8.52 -2.52
N ARG A 197 -18.85 7.30 -1.99
CA ARG A 197 -19.62 6.99 -0.77
C ARG A 197 -19.05 7.69 0.46
N VAL A 198 -17.72 7.65 0.66
CA VAL A 198 -17.09 8.40 1.75
C VAL A 198 -17.31 9.90 1.57
N GLN A 199 -17.08 10.46 0.38
CA GLN A 199 -17.32 11.88 0.08
C GLN A 199 -18.75 12.29 0.43
N THR A 200 -19.75 11.47 0.10
CA THR A 200 -21.15 11.71 0.44
C THR A 200 -21.37 11.72 1.96
N VAL A 201 -20.77 10.78 2.69
CA VAL A 201 -20.89 10.69 4.16
C VAL A 201 -20.19 11.86 4.88
N VAL A 202 -19.03 12.32 4.38
CA VAL A 202 -18.24 13.40 5.02
C VAL A 202 -18.58 14.80 4.49
N GLY A 203 -19.61 14.95 3.64
CA GLY A 203 -20.02 16.24 3.08
C GLY A 203 -19.06 16.86 2.05
N ALA A 204 -18.24 16.04 1.38
CA ALA A 204 -17.39 16.46 0.27
C ALA A 204 -18.10 16.32 -1.09
N THR A 205 -17.59 17.02 -2.11
CA THR A 205 -18.01 16.83 -3.51
C THR A 205 -17.83 15.36 -3.93
N PRO A 206 -18.89 14.64 -4.38
CA PRO A 206 -18.80 13.23 -4.76
C PRO A 206 -18.16 12.99 -6.15
N ASP A 207 -16.98 13.58 -6.41
CA ASP A 207 -16.27 13.43 -7.69
C ASP A 207 -15.64 12.02 -7.88
N GLY A 208 -15.45 11.28 -6.78
CA GLY A 208 -14.82 9.97 -6.74
C GLY A 208 -13.29 10.00 -6.76
N VAL A 209 -12.67 11.16 -6.53
CA VAL A 209 -11.22 11.38 -6.51
C VAL A 209 -10.76 11.63 -5.07
N TRP A 210 -10.01 10.68 -4.50
CA TRP A 210 -9.45 10.86 -3.17
C TRP A 210 -8.24 11.79 -3.23
N GLY A 211 -8.38 12.99 -2.67
CA GLY A 211 -7.35 14.02 -2.59
C GLY A 211 -7.62 14.99 -1.44
N PRO A 212 -6.82 16.06 -1.28
CA PRO A 212 -6.82 16.87 -0.05
C PRO A 212 -8.18 17.41 0.37
N LYS A 213 -9.02 17.82 -0.58
CA LYS A 213 -10.41 18.27 -0.30
C LYS A 213 -11.27 17.19 0.38
N THR A 214 -11.13 15.93 -0.06
CA THR A 214 -11.82 14.77 0.54
C THR A 214 -11.26 14.48 1.92
N THR A 215 -9.95 14.54 2.09
CA THR A 215 -9.30 14.32 3.39
C THR A 215 -9.67 15.42 4.40
N SER A 216 -9.66 16.71 4.04
CA SER A 216 -10.07 17.79 4.93
C SER A 216 -11.55 17.69 5.34
N ALA A 217 -12.41 17.17 4.45
CA ALA A 217 -13.80 16.91 4.79
C ALA A 217 -13.93 15.74 5.79
N LEU A 218 -13.19 14.64 5.56
CA LEU A 218 -13.09 13.53 6.51
C LEU A 218 -12.54 14.00 7.88
N GLN A 219 -11.52 14.85 7.91
CA GLN A 219 -10.94 15.39 9.15
C GLN A 219 -11.94 16.22 9.95
N ARG A 220 -12.70 17.12 9.29
CA ARG A 220 -13.79 17.87 9.95
C ARG A 220 -14.87 16.93 10.49
N PHE A 221 -15.36 16.01 9.66
CA PHE A 221 -16.36 15.01 10.05
C PHE A 221 -15.93 14.15 11.26
N LEU A 222 -14.63 13.81 11.36
CA LEU A 222 -14.08 13.08 12.50
C LEU A 222 -13.90 13.95 13.75
N LEU A 223 -13.58 15.24 13.59
CA LEU A 223 -13.45 16.23 14.68
C LEU A 223 -14.80 16.65 15.28
N ASP A 224 -15.81 16.85 14.45
CA ASP A 224 -17.17 17.24 14.85
C ASP A 224 -17.91 16.14 15.65
N GLY A 225 -17.24 15.01 15.88
CA GLY A 225 -17.77 13.81 16.50
C GLY A 225 -18.61 13.03 15.50
N ALA A 226 -18.05 11.94 14.95
CA ALA A 226 -18.71 11.08 13.96
C ALA A 226 -19.94 10.29 14.49
N GLY A 227 -20.56 10.75 15.58
CA GLY A 227 -21.90 10.41 16.06
C GLY A 227 -22.87 11.56 15.78
N GLY A 228 -23.31 11.66 14.52
CA GLY A 228 -24.33 12.61 14.07
C GLY A 228 -25.16 11.98 12.95
N SER A 229 -26.32 11.42 13.32
CA SER A 229 -27.20 10.56 12.49
C SER A 229 -26.57 9.26 11.97
N GLU A 230 -27.24 8.14 12.28
CA GLU A 230 -27.19 6.93 11.47
C GLU A 230 -27.57 7.30 10.02
N PRO A 231 -26.86 6.81 8.98
CA PRO A 231 -27.13 7.22 7.62
C PRO A 231 -28.58 6.94 7.27
N ALA A 232 -29.32 7.98 6.89
CA ALA A 232 -30.69 7.84 6.45
C ALA A 232 -30.77 6.75 5.35
N PRO A 233 -31.77 5.86 5.38
CA PRO A 233 -31.93 4.83 4.36
C PRO A 233 -31.90 5.52 3.01
N ALA A 234 -30.97 5.09 2.15
CA ALA A 234 -30.62 5.85 0.96
C ALA A 234 -31.88 6.18 0.15
N PRO A 235 -32.08 7.45 -0.28
CA PRO A 235 -33.06 7.69 -1.32
C PRO A 235 -32.72 6.76 -2.49
N ALA A 236 -33.73 6.09 -3.04
CA ALA A 236 -33.55 5.25 -4.22
C ALA A 236 -32.71 6.01 -5.24
N PRO A 237 -31.69 5.39 -5.85
CA PRO A 237 -30.74 6.11 -6.69
C PRO A 237 -31.51 6.94 -7.69
N ALA A 238 -31.25 8.27 -7.68
CA ALA A 238 -31.74 9.14 -8.73
C ALA A 238 -31.35 8.47 -10.07
N PRO A 239 -32.26 8.41 -11.06
CA PRO A 239 -32.01 7.67 -12.30
C PRO A 239 -30.66 8.12 -12.84
N GLU A 240 -29.77 7.14 -12.98
CA GLU A 240 -28.42 7.35 -13.49
C GLU A 240 -28.55 8.14 -14.80
N PRO A 241 -27.83 9.28 -14.98
CA PRO A 241 -27.88 9.98 -16.24
C PRO A 241 -27.54 8.97 -17.33
N ALA A 242 -28.47 8.80 -18.29
CA ALA A 242 -28.43 7.70 -19.23
C ALA A 242 -27.02 7.55 -19.79
N PRO A 243 -26.45 6.32 -19.82
CA PRO A 243 -25.06 6.12 -20.14
C PRO A 243 -24.73 6.86 -21.43
N GLU A 244 -23.75 7.78 -21.36
CA GLU A 244 -23.30 8.50 -22.55
C GLU A 244 -23.06 7.46 -23.65
N PRO A 245 -23.63 7.67 -24.86
CA PRO A 245 -23.53 6.68 -25.91
C PRO A 245 -22.06 6.36 -26.13
N ALA A 246 -21.71 5.07 -26.01
CA ALA A 246 -20.34 4.63 -26.19
C ALA A 246 -19.81 5.22 -27.50
N PRO A 247 -18.59 5.79 -27.52
CA PRO A 247 -18.07 6.48 -28.70
C PRO A 247 -18.21 5.55 -29.90
N SER A 248 -18.91 6.03 -30.93
CA SER A 248 -19.36 5.23 -32.08
C SER A 248 -18.26 5.02 -33.13
N GLY A 249 -17.02 4.86 -32.65
CA GLY A 249 -15.82 4.57 -33.42
C GLY A 249 -14.85 3.75 -32.57
N GLY A 250 -13.86 3.14 -33.22
CA GLY A 250 -12.82 2.37 -32.53
C GLY A 250 -12.02 3.22 -31.53
N LEU A 251 -11.36 2.55 -30.59
CA LEU A 251 -10.46 3.16 -29.61
C LEU A 251 -9.39 4.00 -30.29
N GLU A 252 -9.11 5.17 -29.72
CA GLU A 252 -7.94 5.95 -30.10
C GLU A 252 -6.66 5.21 -29.66
N VAL A 253 -5.70 5.01 -30.58
CA VAL A 253 -4.43 4.31 -30.30
C VAL A 253 -3.40 5.27 -29.68
N ASN A 254 -3.79 5.93 -28.58
CA ASN A 254 -3.00 6.96 -27.90
C ASN A 254 -1.98 6.36 -26.89
N GLY A 255 -2.21 5.14 -26.39
CA GLY A 255 -1.39 4.50 -25.35
C GLY A 255 -1.76 4.87 -23.92
N ILE A 256 -2.85 5.60 -23.72
CA ILE A 256 -3.42 5.97 -22.43
C ILE A 256 -4.44 4.90 -22.05
N LEU A 257 -4.31 4.32 -20.85
CA LEU A 257 -5.28 3.35 -20.37
C LEU A 257 -6.49 4.10 -19.79
N ASP A 258 -7.30 4.63 -20.71
CA ASP A 258 -8.48 5.42 -20.41
C ASP A 258 -9.74 4.57 -20.16
N ARG A 259 -10.86 5.24 -19.90
CA ARG A 259 -12.14 4.58 -19.62
C ARG A 259 -12.64 3.79 -20.83
N ALA A 260 -12.49 4.31 -22.05
CA ALA A 260 -12.95 3.66 -23.28
C ALA A 260 -12.16 2.36 -23.53
N THR A 261 -10.84 2.42 -23.41
CA THR A 261 -9.93 1.27 -23.51
C THR A 261 -10.25 0.22 -22.45
N THR A 262 -10.56 0.65 -21.22
CA THR A 262 -10.98 -0.25 -20.13
C THR A 262 -12.32 -0.92 -20.44
N ILE A 263 -13.34 -0.17 -20.91
CA ILE A 263 -14.65 -0.69 -21.34
C ILE A 263 -14.49 -1.75 -22.44
N ALA A 264 -13.69 -1.46 -23.47
CA ALA A 264 -13.48 -2.38 -24.59
C ALA A 264 -12.75 -3.65 -24.14
N MET A 265 -11.75 -3.53 -23.27
CA MET A 265 -11.07 -4.68 -22.68
C MET A 265 -12.02 -5.50 -21.77
N GLN A 266 -12.90 -4.86 -20.99
CA GLN A 266 -13.90 -5.55 -20.18
C GLN A 266 -14.86 -6.38 -21.05
N LYS A 267 -15.34 -5.82 -22.17
CA LYS A 267 -16.12 -6.58 -23.17
C LYS A 267 -15.34 -7.79 -23.69
N TRP A 268 -14.06 -7.62 -24.02
CA TRP A 268 -13.21 -8.71 -24.50
C TRP A 268 -12.98 -9.83 -23.46
N VAL A 269 -12.73 -9.48 -22.19
CA VAL A 269 -12.53 -10.49 -21.12
C VAL A 269 -13.84 -11.07 -20.59
N GLY A 270 -14.99 -10.49 -20.93
CA GLY A 270 -16.32 -10.97 -20.53
C GLY A 270 -16.79 -10.48 -19.16
N THR A 271 -16.39 -9.28 -18.73
CA THR A 271 -16.86 -8.64 -17.49
C THR A 271 -17.77 -7.44 -17.77
N THR A 272 -18.42 -6.94 -16.71
CA THR A 272 -19.22 -5.71 -16.76
C THR A 272 -18.42 -4.55 -17.39
N PRO A 273 -18.91 -3.91 -18.46
CA PRO A 273 -18.19 -2.86 -19.17
C PRO A 273 -18.41 -1.48 -18.51
N ASP A 274 -18.07 -1.36 -17.23
CA ASP A 274 -18.25 -0.14 -16.42
C ASP A 274 -17.13 0.92 -16.63
N GLY A 275 -15.99 0.50 -17.19
CA GLY A 275 -14.78 1.30 -17.39
C GLY A 275 -13.87 1.36 -16.16
N ILE A 276 -14.05 0.46 -15.20
CA ILE A 276 -13.32 0.40 -13.93
C ILE A 276 -12.47 -0.89 -13.90
N TRP A 277 -11.15 -0.71 -13.93
CA TRP A 277 -10.23 -1.84 -13.78
C TRP A 277 -10.11 -2.25 -12.31
N GLY A 278 -10.98 -3.15 -11.85
CA GLY A 278 -10.93 -3.77 -10.52
C GLY A 278 -10.35 -5.21 -10.52
N PRO A 279 -10.29 -5.86 -9.34
CA PRO A 279 -9.81 -7.24 -9.21
C PRO A 279 -10.62 -8.26 -10.03
N ALA A 280 -11.95 -8.07 -10.18
CA ALA A 280 -12.77 -8.93 -11.02
C ALA A 280 -12.34 -8.87 -12.49
N THR A 281 -12.11 -7.64 -13.00
CA THR A 281 -11.55 -7.37 -14.31
C THR A 281 -10.16 -8.00 -14.47
N THR A 282 -9.29 -7.89 -13.46
CA THR A 282 -7.97 -8.54 -13.46
C THR A 282 -8.06 -10.08 -13.47
N ARG A 283 -8.94 -10.70 -12.68
CA ARG A 283 -9.12 -12.16 -12.67
C ARG A 283 -9.62 -12.69 -14.01
N ALA A 284 -10.61 -12.00 -14.60
CA ALA A 284 -11.11 -12.34 -15.93
C ALA A 284 -10.03 -12.20 -17.00
N LEU A 285 -9.24 -11.12 -16.94
CA LEU A 285 -8.08 -10.92 -17.81
C LEU A 285 -7.03 -12.02 -17.67
N GLN A 286 -6.66 -12.38 -16.44
CA GLN A 286 -5.69 -13.45 -16.15
C GLN A 286 -6.14 -14.78 -16.71
N ALA A 287 -7.41 -15.15 -16.50
CA ALA A 287 -8.01 -16.34 -17.11
C ALA A 287 -8.02 -16.25 -18.65
N LYS A 288 -8.33 -15.09 -19.22
CA LYS A 288 -8.37 -14.85 -20.67
C LYS A 288 -6.99 -15.00 -21.35
N VAL A 289 -5.92 -14.59 -20.67
CA VAL A 289 -4.55 -14.64 -21.20
C VAL A 289 -3.72 -15.83 -20.70
N GLY A 290 -4.34 -16.79 -20.01
CA GLY A 290 -3.71 -18.06 -19.64
C GLY A 290 -2.61 -17.94 -18.57
N VAL A 291 -2.80 -17.08 -17.57
CA VAL A 291 -1.86 -16.90 -16.44
C VAL A 291 -2.55 -17.16 -15.10
N SER A 292 -1.75 -17.17 -14.02
CA SER A 292 -2.23 -17.37 -12.65
C SER A 292 -3.33 -16.36 -12.26
N VAL A 293 -4.46 -16.85 -11.71
CA VAL A 293 -5.65 -16.04 -11.41
C VAL A 293 -5.64 -15.57 -9.94
N ASP A 294 -4.66 -14.74 -9.59
CA ASP A 294 -4.52 -14.17 -8.23
C ASP A 294 -5.39 -12.90 -8.00
N GLY A 295 -5.84 -12.24 -9.07
CA GLY A 295 -6.59 -10.97 -9.06
C GLY A 295 -5.73 -9.70 -8.91
N VAL A 296 -4.41 -9.84 -8.86
CA VAL A 296 -3.40 -8.79 -8.74
C VAL A 296 -2.68 -8.59 -10.07
N ARG A 297 -2.67 -7.36 -10.59
CA ARG A 297 -2.09 -7.06 -11.90
C ARG A 297 -0.56 -6.93 -11.80
N GLY A 298 0.12 -8.07 -11.74
CA GLY A 298 1.58 -8.17 -11.69
C GLY A 298 2.26 -8.33 -13.06
N PRO A 299 3.60 -8.44 -13.11
CA PRO A 299 4.37 -8.62 -14.34
C PRO A 299 4.01 -9.88 -15.14
N GLU A 300 3.52 -10.93 -14.49
CA GLU A 300 3.01 -12.13 -15.18
C GLU A 300 1.73 -11.82 -15.96
N THR A 301 0.77 -11.11 -15.35
CA THR A 301 -0.44 -10.64 -16.03
C THR A 301 -0.11 -9.71 -17.19
N ASN A 302 0.83 -8.78 -16.99
CA ASN A 302 1.29 -7.88 -18.04
C ASN A 302 1.91 -8.67 -19.22
N ARG A 303 2.79 -9.65 -18.96
CA ARG A 303 3.36 -10.53 -20.00
C ARG A 303 2.31 -11.37 -20.72
N GLY A 304 1.32 -11.88 -19.99
CA GLY A 304 0.17 -12.58 -20.58
C GLY A 304 -0.52 -11.72 -21.62
N VAL A 305 -0.94 -10.51 -21.23
CA VAL A 305 -1.55 -9.55 -22.16
C VAL A 305 -0.62 -9.19 -23.32
N GLN A 306 0.64 -8.84 -23.04
CA GLN A 306 1.60 -8.43 -24.07
C GLN A 306 1.75 -9.50 -25.16
N ARG A 307 1.88 -10.78 -24.80
CA ARG A 307 1.89 -11.90 -25.75
C ARG A 307 0.59 -11.99 -26.55
N THR A 308 -0.56 -11.82 -25.90
CA THR A 308 -1.88 -11.88 -26.55
C THR A 308 -2.11 -10.73 -27.54
N VAL A 309 -1.61 -9.52 -27.25
CA VAL A 309 -1.80 -8.32 -28.09
C VAL A 309 -0.64 -8.05 -29.06
N GLY A 310 0.39 -8.90 -29.09
CA GLY A 310 1.56 -8.74 -29.97
C GLY A 310 2.57 -7.67 -29.52
N ALA A 311 2.56 -7.28 -28.24
CA ALA A 311 3.55 -6.38 -27.67
C ALA A 311 4.78 -7.14 -27.11
N THR A 312 5.89 -6.42 -26.92
CA THR A 312 7.06 -6.93 -26.20
C THR A 312 6.67 -7.44 -24.81
N ALA A 313 6.95 -8.72 -24.53
CA ALA A 313 6.57 -9.38 -23.28
C ALA A 313 7.56 -9.09 -22.13
N ASP A 314 7.81 -7.81 -21.83
CA ASP A 314 8.70 -7.36 -20.75
C ASP A 314 8.07 -7.44 -19.35
N GLY A 315 6.74 -7.46 -19.25
CA GLY A 315 5.97 -7.44 -18.00
C GLY A 315 5.74 -6.04 -17.42
N ILE A 316 6.09 -4.98 -18.14
CA ILE A 316 5.88 -3.58 -17.75
C ILE A 316 4.70 -3.02 -18.54
N TRP A 317 3.63 -2.65 -17.85
CA TRP A 317 2.50 -1.99 -18.52
C TRP A 317 2.79 -0.51 -18.79
N GLY A 318 3.49 -0.25 -19.91
CA GLY A 318 3.72 1.10 -20.44
C GLY A 318 2.78 1.47 -21.60
N PRO A 319 2.89 2.71 -22.13
CA PRO A 319 2.07 3.18 -23.25
C PRO A 319 2.15 2.33 -24.52
N ALA A 320 3.28 1.64 -24.74
CA ALA A 320 3.43 0.68 -25.83
C ALA A 320 2.52 -0.55 -25.68
N THR A 321 2.39 -1.09 -24.46
CA THR A 321 1.45 -2.20 -24.17
C THR A 321 0.01 -1.73 -24.36
N THR A 322 -0.32 -0.51 -23.90
CA THR A 322 -1.66 0.05 -24.11
C THR A 322 -1.99 0.28 -25.58
N ARG A 323 -1.06 0.82 -26.40
CA ARG A 323 -1.30 0.98 -27.86
C ARG A 323 -1.53 -0.36 -28.54
N ALA A 324 -0.74 -1.38 -28.23
CA ALA A 324 -0.95 -2.72 -28.75
C ALA A 324 -2.31 -3.28 -28.34
N LEU A 325 -2.73 -3.10 -27.08
CA LEU A 325 -4.06 -3.47 -26.61
C LEU A 325 -5.18 -2.71 -27.34
N GLN A 326 -5.06 -1.40 -27.52
CA GLN A 326 -6.04 -0.58 -28.24
C GLN A 326 -6.21 -1.04 -29.69
N THR A 327 -5.09 -1.25 -30.40
CA THR A 327 -5.08 -1.82 -31.76
C THR A 327 -5.70 -3.22 -31.80
N TYR A 328 -5.34 -4.10 -30.85
CA TYR A 328 -5.88 -5.46 -30.76
C TYR A 328 -7.39 -5.46 -30.53
N LEU A 329 -7.89 -4.65 -29.60
CA LEU A 329 -9.33 -4.54 -29.31
C LEU A 329 -10.13 -3.95 -30.48
N ASN A 330 -9.56 -3.02 -31.24
CA ASN A 330 -10.17 -2.50 -32.47
C ASN A 330 -10.30 -3.57 -33.55
N ASN A 331 -9.39 -4.53 -33.60
CA ASN A 331 -9.42 -5.63 -34.58
C ASN A 331 -10.32 -6.81 -34.15
N LEU A 332 -11.01 -6.72 -33.01
CA LEU A 332 -11.95 -7.73 -32.50
C LEU A 332 -13.43 -7.37 -32.70
N GLY A 333 -13.72 -6.13 -33.12
CA GLY A 333 -15.07 -5.62 -33.37
C GLY A 333 -15.37 -5.43 -34.85
#